data_AF-A0A7W0P8R6-F1
#
_entry.id   AF-A0A7W0P8R6-F1
#
_cell.length_a   1.000
_cell.length_b   1.000
_cell.length_c   1.000
_cell.angle_alpha   90.00
_cell.angle_beta   90.00
_cell.angle_gamma   90.00
#
_symmetry.space_group_name_H-M   'P 1'
#
loop_
_entity.id
_entity.type
_entity.pdbx_description
1 polymer ?
#
loop_
_entity_poly.entity_id
_entity_poly.type
_entity_poly.pdbx_seq_one_letter_code
_entity_poly.pdbx_strand_id
1 'polypeptide(L)'
;MRKFLLVPTALLALAFASNAAAATKDVRIVKTGFSPISLQVNAGDTVRWTNRDTTSHQVVSDRGAFVSTILAPGKTFSFTFKAAGTYRYRDALEPAERGAVTVKGLPPTVSIGASSPIVVYGAEIKISGLVSSLKAGEQVTLWAQPHGQSSFVQIAVLTTVTGGAWDYNTKPTVLTTYQARSKNAASQPVVVQVKPKISLLPGKRGYFYARVSAGVSFAGKTVYLQRRTLFGQWVSVQRLTLGSQSGRIFKVPRRKGTWSYRIFMGVDAAGSGYLESWSGTQTVRRK
;
A
#
# COMPACT_ATOMS: atom_id res chain seq x y z
N MET A 1 -29.06 -26.99 -15.72
CA MET A 1 -27.66 -27.34 -15.37
C MET A 1 -26.96 -26.10 -14.83
N ARG A 2 -26.78 -26.02 -13.51
CA ARG A 2 -26.07 -24.92 -12.83
C ARG A 2 -24.59 -24.97 -13.22
N LYS A 3 -24.05 -23.91 -13.84
CA LYS A 3 -22.62 -23.75 -14.06
C LYS A 3 -22.08 -22.70 -13.08
N PHE A 4 -21.21 -23.17 -12.21
CA PHE A 4 -20.59 -22.43 -11.11
C PHE A 4 -19.59 -21.38 -11.60
N LEU A 5 -19.46 -20.32 -10.79
CA LEU A 5 -18.53 -19.20 -10.90
C LEU A 5 -17.06 -19.66 -10.87
N LEU A 6 -16.24 -19.04 -11.73
CA LEU A 6 -14.78 -18.94 -11.54
C LEU A 6 -14.46 -17.53 -11.03
N VAL A 7 -14.15 -17.43 -9.74
CA VAL A 7 -13.52 -16.26 -9.13
C VAL A 7 -12.02 -16.39 -9.36
N PRO A 8 -11.33 -15.43 -10.00
CA PRO A 8 -9.88 -15.46 -10.06
C PRO A 8 -9.32 -15.04 -8.71
N THR A 9 -8.64 -15.97 -8.05
CA THR A 9 -7.81 -15.75 -6.87
C THR A 9 -6.70 -14.76 -7.22
N ALA A 10 -6.73 -13.58 -6.59
CA ALA A 10 -5.63 -12.62 -6.67
C ALA A 10 -4.41 -13.21 -5.96
N LEU A 11 -3.30 -13.36 -6.69
CA LEU A 11 -2.00 -13.70 -6.12
C LEU A 11 -1.60 -12.60 -5.12
N LEU A 12 -1.45 -13.00 -3.85
CA LEU A 12 -0.88 -12.19 -2.79
C LEU A 12 0.62 -12.02 -3.08
N ALA A 13 1.04 -10.86 -3.56
CA ALA A 13 2.46 -10.53 -3.64
C ALA A 13 2.99 -10.32 -2.22
N LEU A 14 3.66 -11.34 -1.66
CA LEU A 14 4.51 -11.19 -0.48
C LEU A 14 5.70 -10.30 -0.84
N ALA A 15 5.53 -9.00 -0.67
CA ALA A 15 6.61 -8.03 -0.83
C ALA A 15 7.44 -7.98 0.46
N PHE A 16 8.74 -8.21 0.29
CA PHE A 16 9.76 -8.16 1.34
C PHE A 16 9.67 -6.85 2.12
N ALA A 17 9.32 -6.93 3.39
CA ALA A 17 9.54 -5.83 4.33
C ALA A 17 11.04 -5.56 4.39
N SER A 18 11.46 -4.30 4.27
CA SER A 18 12.82 -3.90 4.58
C SER A 18 13.09 -4.22 6.05
N ASN A 19 13.77 -5.34 6.31
CA ASN A 19 14.21 -5.71 7.63
C ASN A 19 15.10 -4.58 8.16
N ALA A 20 14.66 -3.92 9.23
CA ALA A 20 15.57 -3.14 10.05
C ALA A 20 16.74 -4.07 10.42
N ALA A 21 17.97 -3.65 10.12
CA ALA A 21 19.15 -4.47 10.37
C ALA A 21 19.23 -4.77 11.88
N ALA A 22 19.34 -6.06 12.23
CA ALA A 22 19.48 -6.50 13.61
C ALA A 22 20.72 -5.88 14.25
N ALA A 23 20.55 -5.18 15.38
CA ALA A 23 21.65 -4.54 16.08
C ALA A 23 22.30 -5.51 17.08
N THR A 24 23.59 -5.30 17.36
CA THR A 24 24.26 -5.93 18.51
C THR A 24 24.42 -4.91 19.62
N LYS A 25 24.06 -5.30 20.85
CA LYS A 25 24.21 -4.48 22.06
C LYS A 25 25.15 -5.19 23.03
N ASP A 26 26.08 -4.44 23.61
CA ASP A 26 27.10 -5.00 24.49
C ASP A 26 26.72 -4.88 25.96
N VAL A 27 27.01 -5.95 26.71
CA VAL A 27 27.03 -5.98 28.18
C VAL A 27 28.43 -6.40 28.60
N ARG A 28 29.04 -5.67 29.53
CA ARG A 28 30.32 -6.02 30.13
C ARG A 28 30.06 -6.70 31.47
N ILE A 29 30.80 -7.77 31.75
CA ILE A 29 30.89 -8.33 33.09
C ILE A 29 32.15 -7.72 33.69
N VAL A 30 32.00 -6.97 34.78
CA VAL A 30 33.09 -6.31 35.51
C VAL A 30 32.98 -6.71 36.98
N LYS A 31 33.97 -6.33 37.80
CA LYS A 31 34.03 -6.64 39.24
C LYS A 31 32.78 -6.28 40.06
N THR A 32 31.94 -5.37 39.57
CA THR A 32 30.68 -4.96 40.22
C THR A 32 29.44 -5.55 39.54
N GLY A 33 29.60 -6.57 38.70
CA GLY A 33 28.55 -7.25 37.95
C GLY A 33 28.33 -6.75 36.52
N PHE A 34 27.11 -6.96 36.02
CA PHE A 34 26.74 -6.63 34.64
C PHE A 34 26.59 -5.13 34.42
N SER A 35 27.26 -4.61 33.39
CA SER A 35 27.20 -3.21 32.97
C SER A 35 26.86 -3.07 31.48
N PRO A 36 25.68 -2.52 31.14
CA PRO A 36 24.61 -2.08 32.04
C PRO A 36 23.88 -3.26 32.70
N ILE A 37 23.31 -3.03 33.90
CA ILE A 37 22.53 -4.04 34.64
C ILE A 37 21.19 -4.35 33.96
N SER A 38 20.63 -3.37 33.24
CA SER A 38 19.44 -3.54 32.44
C SER A 38 19.64 -2.95 31.05
N LEU A 39 19.13 -3.64 30.05
CA LEU A 39 19.27 -3.26 28.66
C LEU A 39 17.94 -3.46 27.94
N GLN A 40 17.61 -2.53 27.04
CA GLN A 40 16.48 -2.65 26.15
C GLN A 40 16.95 -2.91 24.72
N VAL A 41 16.37 -3.93 24.08
CA VAL A 41 16.67 -4.33 22.70
C VAL A 41 15.36 -4.56 21.93
N ASN A 42 15.41 -4.66 20.60
CA ASN A 42 14.28 -5.07 19.78
C ASN A 42 14.33 -6.58 19.49
N ALA A 43 13.18 -7.19 19.23
CA ALA A 43 13.14 -8.55 18.70
C ALA A 43 13.94 -8.61 17.40
N GLY A 44 14.86 -9.56 17.30
CA GLY A 44 15.86 -9.69 16.25
C GLY A 44 17.26 -9.24 16.67
N ASP A 45 17.40 -8.40 17.71
CA ASP A 45 18.71 -7.92 18.18
C ASP A 45 19.48 -9.02 18.92
N THR A 46 20.81 -8.85 18.92
CA THR A 46 21.75 -9.71 19.66
C THR A 46 22.33 -8.96 20.85
N VAL A 47 22.35 -9.59 22.02
CA VAL A 47 23.14 -9.09 23.15
C VAL A 47 24.44 -9.87 23.23
N ARG A 48 25.56 -9.18 23.37
CA ARG A 48 26.89 -9.75 23.54
C ARG A 48 27.41 -9.41 24.94
N TRP A 49 27.60 -10.43 25.76
CA TRP A 49 28.27 -10.33 27.04
C TRP A 49 29.77 -10.52 26.83
N THR A 50 30.58 -9.62 27.37
CA THR A 50 32.05 -9.72 27.36
C THR A 50 32.56 -9.75 28.78
N ASN A 51 33.31 -10.79 29.16
CA ASN A 51 34.00 -10.79 30.43
C ASN A 51 35.17 -9.79 30.39
N ARG A 52 35.05 -8.70 31.15
CA ARG A 52 36.07 -7.65 31.33
C ARG A 52 36.64 -7.65 32.74
N ASP A 53 36.31 -8.65 33.55
CA ASP A 53 36.92 -8.91 34.84
C ASP A 53 38.14 -9.83 34.71
N THR A 54 38.83 -10.09 35.82
CA THR A 54 39.97 -11.00 35.95
C THR A 54 39.57 -12.41 36.36
N THR A 55 38.34 -12.61 36.83
CA THR A 55 37.77 -13.93 37.19
C THR A 55 36.90 -14.50 36.07
N SER A 56 36.55 -15.79 36.17
CA SER A 56 35.65 -16.43 35.21
C SER A 56 34.20 -16.24 35.61
N HIS A 57 33.33 -16.09 34.61
CA HIS A 57 31.90 -15.78 34.79
C HIS A 57 31.03 -16.68 33.90
N GLN A 58 29.76 -16.89 34.24
CA GLN A 58 28.84 -17.66 33.39
C GLN A 58 27.44 -17.03 33.34
N VAL A 59 26.99 -16.64 32.16
CA VAL A 59 25.70 -15.96 31.98
C VAL A 59 24.59 -17.00 31.82
N VAL A 60 23.63 -17.02 32.75
CA VAL A 60 22.50 -17.96 32.74
C VAL A 60 21.17 -17.23 32.89
N SER A 61 20.23 -17.48 31.98
CA SER A 61 18.87 -16.94 32.12
C SER A 61 18.09 -17.66 33.22
N ASP A 62 17.30 -16.92 34.00
CA ASP A 62 16.51 -17.48 35.10
C ASP A 62 15.43 -18.49 34.65
N ARG A 63 14.98 -18.38 33.39
CA ARG A 63 13.91 -19.23 32.82
C ARG A 63 14.41 -20.16 31.71
N GLY A 64 15.72 -20.43 31.66
CA GLY A 64 16.31 -21.36 30.70
C GLY A 64 16.29 -20.92 29.23
N ALA A 65 16.07 -19.64 28.93
CA ALA A 65 16.12 -19.11 27.57
C ALA A 65 17.51 -19.19 26.92
N PHE A 66 18.58 -19.09 27.71
CA PHE A 66 19.96 -19.20 27.28
C PHE A 66 20.90 -19.54 28.44
N VAL A 67 22.05 -20.11 28.10
CA VAL A 67 23.18 -20.39 29.00
C VAL A 67 24.48 -20.27 28.19
N SER A 68 25.46 -19.55 28.73
CA SER A 68 26.81 -19.52 28.16
C SER A 68 27.65 -20.69 28.67
N THR A 69 28.75 -20.97 27.99
CA THR A 69 29.89 -21.66 28.63
C THR A 69 30.49 -20.77 29.71
N ILE A 70 31.43 -21.30 30.50
CA ILE A 70 32.27 -20.45 31.37
C ILE A 70 33.07 -19.50 30.50
N LEU A 71 32.99 -18.20 30.80
CA LEU A 71 33.68 -17.13 30.12
C LEU A 71 34.92 -16.76 30.91
N ALA A 72 36.09 -17.21 30.45
CA ALA A 72 37.38 -16.72 30.94
C ALA A 72 37.54 -15.20 30.62
N PRO A 73 38.46 -14.49 31.29
CA PRO A 73 38.75 -13.09 31.00
C PRO A 73 38.93 -12.81 29.50
N GLY A 74 38.24 -11.79 29.00
CA GLY A 74 38.25 -11.39 27.59
C GLY A 74 37.35 -12.22 26.66
N LYS A 75 36.73 -13.31 27.11
CA LYS A 75 35.80 -14.11 26.29
C LYS A 75 34.41 -13.52 26.23
N THR A 76 33.68 -13.90 25.18
CA THR A 76 32.35 -13.35 24.88
C THR A 76 31.31 -14.43 24.68
N PHE A 77 30.07 -14.13 25.04
CA PHE A 77 28.88 -14.90 24.72
C PHE A 77 27.87 -13.99 24.01
N SER A 78 27.16 -14.50 23.01
CA SER A 78 26.13 -13.75 22.30
C SER A 78 24.83 -14.54 22.23
N PHE A 79 23.70 -13.85 22.38
CA PHE A 79 22.37 -14.43 22.21
C PHE A 79 21.43 -13.50 21.46
N THR A 80 20.74 -14.02 20.45
CA THR A 80 19.76 -13.27 19.63
C THR A 80 18.35 -13.46 20.17
N PHE A 81 17.70 -12.36 20.56
CA PHE A 81 16.36 -12.39 21.15
C PHE A 81 15.29 -12.27 20.08
N LYS A 82 14.47 -13.31 19.87
CA LYS A 82 13.42 -13.29 18.83
C LYS A 82 12.03 -12.92 19.33
N ALA A 83 11.74 -13.14 20.60
CA ALA A 83 10.43 -12.90 21.20
C ALA A 83 10.46 -11.69 22.13
N ALA A 84 9.41 -10.89 22.10
CA ALA A 84 9.22 -9.78 23.03
C ALA A 84 9.03 -10.30 24.45
N GLY A 85 9.55 -9.57 25.44
CA GLY A 85 9.42 -9.92 26.85
C GLY A 85 10.64 -9.49 27.67
N THR A 86 10.60 -9.76 28.98
CA THR A 86 11.71 -9.49 29.90
C THR A 86 12.42 -10.78 30.27
N TYR A 87 13.71 -10.83 29.96
CA TYR A 87 14.61 -11.94 30.22
C TYR A 87 15.53 -11.56 31.37
N ARG A 88 15.24 -12.08 32.56
CA ARG A 88 16.13 -11.96 33.71
C ARG A 88 17.20 -13.04 33.64
N TYR A 89 18.42 -12.68 34.02
CA TYR A 89 19.58 -13.57 34.02
C TYR A 89 20.51 -13.21 35.18
N ARG A 90 21.44 -14.11 35.46
CA ARG A 90 22.41 -13.99 36.54
C ARG A 90 23.75 -14.59 36.14
N ASP A 91 24.77 -14.34 36.94
CA ASP A 91 25.97 -15.17 36.93
C ASP A 91 25.70 -16.48 37.68
N ALA A 92 26.05 -17.63 37.11
CA ALA A 92 25.95 -18.91 37.80
C ALA A 92 27.05 -19.11 38.85
N LEU A 93 28.21 -18.48 38.68
CA LEU A 93 29.34 -18.53 39.60
C LEU A 93 29.22 -17.50 40.72
N GLU A 94 28.50 -16.40 40.48
CA GLU A 94 28.17 -15.37 41.47
C GLU A 94 26.68 -14.97 41.43
N PRO A 95 25.77 -15.77 42.01
CA PRO A 95 24.32 -15.60 41.83
C PRO A 95 23.70 -14.29 42.34
N ALA A 96 24.45 -13.50 43.12
CA ALA A 96 24.08 -12.16 43.54
C ALA A 96 24.11 -11.16 42.37
N GLU A 97 24.99 -11.38 41.39
CA GLU A 97 25.08 -10.56 40.18
C GLU A 97 23.93 -10.90 39.23
N ARG A 98 23.08 -9.93 38.95
CA ARG A 98 21.85 -10.11 38.16
C ARG A 98 21.74 -9.04 37.10
N GLY A 99 21.12 -9.39 35.98
CA GLY A 99 20.78 -8.47 34.92
C GLY A 99 19.43 -8.76 34.28
N ALA A 100 18.96 -7.83 33.45
CA ALA A 100 17.72 -7.99 32.70
C ALA A 100 17.81 -7.42 31.29
N VAL A 101 17.39 -8.21 30.30
CA VAL A 101 17.16 -7.76 28.93
C VAL A 101 15.66 -7.63 28.71
N THR A 102 15.19 -6.42 28.40
CA THR A 102 13.81 -6.18 27.96
C THR A 102 13.77 -6.09 26.44
N VAL A 103 13.12 -7.06 25.81
CA VAL A 103 12.97 -7.15 24.36
C VAL A 103 11.64 -6.51 23.98
N LYS A 104 11.71 -5.37 23.29
CA LYS A 104 10.57 -4.77 22.59
C LYS A 104 10.21 -5.66 21.39
N GLY A 105 8.92 -5.81 21.08
CA GLY A 105 8.52 -6.42 19.82
C GLY A 105 9.09 -5.65 18.62
N LEU A 106 9.15 -6.29 17.46
CA LEU A 106 9.46 -5.57 16.21
C LEU A 106 8.56 -4.33 16.11
N PRO A 107 9.10 -3.19 15.63
CA PRO A 107 8.26 -2.02 15.40
C PRO A 107 7.08 -2.44 14.51
N PRO A 108 5.84 -2.11 14.88
CA PRO A 108 4.69 -2.51 14.10
C PRO A 108 4.83 -1.94 12.69
N THR A 109 4.68 -2.79 11.68
CA THR A 109 4.59 -2.36 10.29
C THR A 109 3.14 -2.06 9.97
N VAL A 110 2.93 -1.17 9.00
CA VAL A 110 1.59 -0.85 8.48
C VAL A 110 1.57 -1.22 7.00
N SER A 111 0.67 -2.11 6.61
CA SER A 111 0.39 -2.44 5.22
C SER A 111 -0.70 -1.52 4.67
N ILE A 112 -0.73 -1.35 3.35
CA ILE A 112 -1.78 -0.62 2.64
C ILE A 112 -2.06 -1.30 1.30
N GLY A 113 -3.31 -1.30 0.89
CA GLY A 113 -3.75 -1.76 -0.42
C GLY A 113 -4.99 -0.97 -0.85
N ALA A 114 -5.17 -0.87 -2.17
CA ALA A 114 -6.38 -0.34 -2.76
C ALA A 114 -7.20 -1.50 -3.35
N SER A 115 -8.51 -1.48 -3.17
CA SER A 115 -9.42 -2.49 -3.74
C SER A 115 -9.37 -2.54 -5.27
N SER A 116 -8.95 -1.45 -5.92
CA SER A 116 -8.74 -1.40 -7.37
C SER A 116 -7.62 -0.41 -7.71
N PRO A 117 -6.57 -0.82 -8.44
CA PRO A 117 -5.45 0.06 -8.79
C PRO A 117 -5.78 1.00 -9.97
N ILE A 118 -6.80 0.68 -10.77
CA ILE A 118 -7.26 1.49 -11.89
C ILE A 118 -8.77 1.64 -11.79
N VAL A 119 -9.26 2.88 -11.78
CA VAL A 119 -10.70 3.17 -11.67
C VAL A 119 -11.18 4.18 -12.68
N VAL A 120 -12.46 4.14 -13.01
CA VAL A 120 -13.13 5.18 -13.79
C VAL A 120 -13.56 6.30 -12.84
N TYR A 121 -13.40 7.55 -13.27
CA TYR A 121 -13.77 8.72 -12.49
C TYR A 121 -15.19 8.63 -11.90
N GLY A 122 -15.29 8.91 -10.60
CA GLY A 122 -16.52 8.83 -9.81
C GLY A 122 -16.76 7.46 -9.16
N ALA A 123 -15.93 6.44 -9.45
CA ALA A 123 -15.97 5.17 -8.74
C ALA A 123 -15.42 5.32 -7.31
N GLU A 124 -16.05 4.63 -6.37
CA GLU A 124 -15.56 4.49 -5.01
C GLU A 124 -14.66 3.28 -4.89
N ILE A 125 -13.58 3.43 -4.13
CA ILE A 125 -12.67 2.35 -3.75
C ILE A 125 -12.52 2.30 -2.24
N LYS A 126 -12.06 1.15 -1.76
CA LYS A 126 -11.61 0.97 -0.39
C LYS A 126 -10.09 0.96 -0.35
N ILE A 127 -9.52 1.80 0.50
CA ILE A 127 -8.13 1.72 0.92
C ILE A 127 -8.13 0.98 2.25
N SER A 128 -7.33 -0.06 2.39
CA SER A 128 -7.32 -0.90 3.58
C SER A 128 -5.94 -1.47 3.87
N GLY A 129 -5.73 -1.89 5.10
CA GLY A 129 -4.49 -2.52 5.50
C GLY A 129 -4.55 -3.13 6.89
N LEU A 130 -3.38 -3.55 7.37
CA LEU A 130 -3.19 -4.13 8.69
C LEU A 130 -2.03 -3.41 9.39
N VAL A 131 -2.14 -3.26 10.71
CA VAL A 131 -1.01 -2.99 11.58
C VAL A 131 -0.53 -4.32 12.18
N SER A 132 0.75 -4.63 12.04
CA SER A 132 1.28 -5.97 12.39
C SER A 132 1.24 -6.30 13.89
N SER A 133 0.90 -5.33 14.74
CA SER A 133 0.62 -5.55 16.17
C SER A 133 -0.64 -6.42 16.40
N LEU A 134 -1.55 -6.45 15.41
CA LEU A 134 -2.88 -7.06 15.46
C LEU A 134 -3.81 -6.51 16.56
N LYS A 135 -3.44 -5.40 17.20
CA LYS A 135 -4.22 -4.79 18.28
C LYS A 135 -5.32 -3.89 17.73
N ALA A 136 -6.48 -3.92 18.38
CA ALA A 136 -7.53 -2.93 18.20
C ALA A 136 -7.16 -1.61 18.91
N GLY A 137 -7.75 -0.49 18.48
CA GLY A 137 -7.60 0.80 19.13
C GLY A 137 -6.33 1.58 18.75
N GLU A 138 -5.52 1.09 17.81
CA GLU A 138 -4.35 1.83 17.34
C GLU A 138 -4.72 2.84 16.26
N GLN A 139 -4.09 4.01 16.29
CA GLN A 139 -4.32 5.03 15.28
C GLN A 139 -3.51 4.76 14.00
N VAL A 140 -4.19 4.90 12.86
CA VAL A 140 -3.59 4.88 11.52
C VAL A 140 -3.99 6.16 10.81
N THR A 141 -3.00 6.98 10.46
CA THR A 141 -3.23 8.20 9.68
C THR A 141 -3.07 7.89 8.20
N LEU A 142 -4.09 8.18 7.40
CA LEU A 142 -4.08 8.00 5.96
C LEU A 142 -3.76 9.33 5.26
N TRP A 143 -2.77 9.26 4.37
CA TRP A 143 -2.30 10.38 3.57
C TRP A 143 -2.54 10.11 2.09
N ALA A 144 -2.83 11.18 1.35
CA ALA A 144 -3.00 11.13 -0.11
C ALA A 144 -2.20 12.25 -0.78
N GLN A 145 -1.62 11.94 -1.93
CA GLN A 145 -0.99 12.89 -2.83
C GLN A 145 -1.64 12.74 -4.22
N PRO A 146 -2.72 13.49 -4.48
CA PRO A 146 -3.26 13.63 -5.83
C PRO A 146 -2.21 14.19 -6.80
N HIS A 147 -2.20 13.72 -8.04
CA HIS A 147 -1.28 14.18 -9.07
C HIS A 147 -1.37 15.72 -9.23
N GLY A 148 -0.22 16.37 -9.22
CA GLY A 148 -0.09 17.83 -9.22
C GLY A 148 0.07 18.45 -7.83
N GLN A 149 -0.14 17.69 -6.74
CA GLN A 149 0.20 18.13 -5.39
C GLN A 149 1.69 17.98 -5.10
N SER A 150 2.28 18.98 -4.45
CA SER A 150 3.71 18.98 -4.09
C SER A 150 4.06 17.97 -3.00
N SER A 151 3.09 17.62 -2.15
CA SER A 151 3.31 16.72 -1.01
C SER A 151 2.04 15.95 -0.64
N PHE A 152 2.21 14.95 0.22
CA PHE A 152 1.09 14.26 0.85
C PHE A 152 0.28 15.19 1.75
N VAL A 153 -1.04 15.03 1.70
CA VAL A 153 -2.02 15.68 2.58
C VAL A 153 -2.72 14.61 3.40
N GLN A 154 -2.89 14.86 4.69
CA GLN A 154 -3.64 13.95 5.57
C GLN A 154 -5.12 14.00 5.20
N ILE A 155 -5.73 12.84 4.96
CA ILE A 155 -7.15 12.73 4.57
C ILE A 155 -8.01 12.04 5.62
N ALA A 156 -7.42 11.23 6.51
CA ALA A 156 -8.15 10.59 7.59
C ALA A 156 -7.23 10.16 8.75
N VAL A 157 -7.82 10.07 9.95
CA VAL A 157 -7.26 9.35 11.09
C VAL A 157 -8.23 8.22 11.43
N LEU A 158 -7.74 6.99 11.35
CA LEU A 158 -8.51 5.75 11.48
C LEU A 158 -8.10 5.03 12.77
N THR A 159 -8.96 4.16 13.26
CA THR A 159 -8.67 3.30 14.42
C THR A 159 -8.73 1.84 14.00
N THR A 160 -7.73 1.05 14.39
CA THR A 160 -7.71 -0.37 14.06
C THR A 160 -8.79 -1.14 14.82
N VAL A 161 -9.32 -2.17 14.19
CA VAL A 161 -10.18 -3.17 14.83
C VAL A 161 -9.36 -4.36 15.32
N THR A 162 -10.01 -5.33 15.95
CA THR A 162 -9.40 -6.62 16.34
C THR A 162 -8.73 -7.26 15.14
N GLY A 163 -7.46 -7.69 15.29
CA GLY A 163 -6.64 -8.16 14.16
C GLY A 163 -5.85 -7.05 13.47
N GLY A 164 -5.88 -5.81 13.99
CA GLY A 164 -5.08 -4.69 13.49
C GLY A 164 -5.57 -4.11 12.16
N ALA A 165 -6.75 -4.52 11.69
CA ALA A 165 -7.28 -4.09 10.41
C ALA A 165 -7.84 -2.67 10.45
N TRP A 166 -7.73 -1.99 9.31
CA TRP A 166 -8.28 -0.66 9.11
C TRP A 166 -8.70 -0.49 7.65
N ASP A 167 -9.71 0.35 7.39
CA ASP A 167 -10.14 0.68 6.04
C ASP A 167 -10.76 2.08 5.94
N TYR A 168 -10.81 2.59 4.70
CA TYR A 168 -11.34 3.90 4.36
C TYR A 168 -11.89 3.90 2.92
N ASN A 169 -13.11 4.38 2.75
CA ASN A 169 -13.70 4.55 1.42
C ASN A 169 -13.35 5.92 0.84
N THR A 170 -12.93 5.96 -0.43
CA THR A 170 -12.57 7.20 -1.13
C THR A 170 -12.90 7.16 -2.62
N LYS A 171 -13.04 8.33 -3.24
CA LYS A 171 -13.31 8.51 -4.67
C LYS A 171 -12.17 9.33 -5.31
N PRO A 172 -11.07 8.70 -5.76
CA PRO A 172 -9.97 9.43 -6.38
C PRO A 172 -10.45 10.11 -7.66
N THR A 173 -10.16 11.41 -7.77
CA THR A 173 -10.58 12.24 -8.91
C THR A 173 -9.54 12.29 -10.02
N VAL A 174 -8.28 12.01 -9.70
CA VAL A 174 -7.10 11.96 -10.55
C VAL A 174 -6.15 10.89 -10.00
N LEU A 175 -5.11 10.49 -10.76
CA LEU A 175 -4.04 9.63 -10.24
C LEU A 175 -3.64 10.10 -8.84
N THR A 176 -3.71 9.21 -7.86
CA THR A 176 -3.47 9.54 -6.46
C THR A 176 -2.60 8.48 -5.81
N THR A 177 -1.55 8.94 -5.13
CA THR A 177 -0.70 8.07 -4.31
C THR A 177 -1.19 8.13 -2.87
N TYR A 178 -1.38 6.99 -2.23
CA TYR A 178 -1.80 6.87 -0.82
C TYR A 178 -0.68 6.28 0.02
N GLN A 179 -0.57 6.72 1.27
CA GLN A 179 0.35 6.16 2.25
C GLN A 179 -0.32 6.14 3.62
N ALA A 180 -0.19 5.01 4.34
CA ALA A 180 -0.63 4.90 5.72
C ALA A 180 0.55 5.08 6.67
N ARG A 181 0.29 5.71 7.82
CA ARG A 181 1.28 5.88 8.90
C ARG A 181 0.67 5.45 10.22
N SER A 182 1.43 4.70 11.01
CA SER A 182 1.06 4.28 12.36
C SER A 182 2.27 4.47 13.27
N LYS A 183 2.15 5.32 14.29
CA LYS A 183 3.26 5.74 15.17
C LYS A 183 4.47 6.19 14.32
N ASN A 184 5.58 5.44 14.37
CA ASN A 184 6.81 5.74 13.64
C ASN A 184 6.95 4.95 12.33
N ALA A 185 5.97 4.12 11.98
CA ALA A 185 5.99 3.30 10.78
C ALA A 185 5.18 3.94 9.65
N ALA A 186 5.73 3.93 8.45
CA ALA A 186 5.06 4.32 7.22
C ALA A 186 4.96 3.11 6.29
N SER A 187 3.83 2.97 5.61
CA SER A 187 3.64 1.94 4.59
C SER A 187 4.43 2.30 3.32
N GLN A 188 4.64 1.29 2.47
CA GLN A 188 4.91 1.57 1.07
C GLN A 188 3.73 2.34 0.45
N PRO A 189 3.98 3.27 -0.48
CA PRO A 189 2.90 3.98 -1.15
C PRO A 189 2.12 3.05 -2.09
N VAL A 190 0.80 3.23 -2.17
CA VAL A 190 -0.05 2.59 -3.18
C VAL A 190 -0.59 3.63 -4.15
N VAL A 191 -0.45 3.37 -5.45
CA VAL A 191 -0.92 4.29 -6.50
C VAL A 191 -2.26 3.80 -7.03
N VAL A 192 -3.21 4.72 -7.14
CA VAL A 192 -4.47 4.49 -7.85
C VAL A 192 -4.52 5.38 -9.08
N GLN A 193 -4.62 4.78 -10.25
CA GLN A 193 -4.75 5.47 -11.53
C GLN A 193 -6.22 5.70 -11.88
N VAL A 194 -6.51 6.83 -12.53
CA VAL A 194 -7.88 7.23 -12.86
C VAL A 194 -8.05 7.34 -14.37
N LYS A 195 -9.07 6.67 -14.90
CA LYS A 195 -9.59 6.85 -16.26
C LYS A 195 -10.70 7.91 -16.23
N PRO A 196 -10.71 8.91 -17.11
CA PRO A 196 -11.85 9.81 -17.22
C PRO A 196 -13.09 9.03 -17.61
N LYS A 197 -14.26 9.45 -17.11
CA LYS A 197 -15.53 8.82 -17.44
C LYS A 197 -16.04 9.36 -18.76
N ILE A 198 -16.09 8.52 -19.79
CA ILE A 198 -16.57 8.91 -21.12
C ILE A 198 -17.96 8.32 -21.35
N SER A 199 -18.88 9.16 -21.79
CA SER A 199 -20.25 8.77 -22.14
C SER A 199 -20.55 9.12 -23.59
N LEU A 200 -21.25 8.22 -24.28
CA LEU A 200 -21.81 8.44 -25.61
C LEU A 200 -23.31 8.22 -25.52
N LEU A 201 -24.07 9.31 -25.64
CA LEU A 201 -25.51 9.32 -25.46
C LEU A 201 -26.20 9.58 -26.81
N PRO A 202 -27.19 8.76 -27.21
CA PRO A 202 -27.97 9.02 -28.41
C PRO A 202 -28.89 10.24 -28.22
N GLY A 203 -29.00 11.05 -29.26
CA GLY A 203 -29.92 12.18 -29.34
C GLY A 203 -30.93 12.02 -30.48
N LYS A 204 -31.71 13.08 -30.73
CA LYS A 204 -32.71 13.10 -31.82
C LYS A 204 -32.04 13.30 -33.18
N ARG A 205 -32.72 12.87 -34.25
CA ARG A 205 -32.32 13.13 -35.66
C ARG A 205 -30.89 12.68 -36.03
N GLY A 206 -30.39 11.63 -35.37
CA GLY A 206 -29.06 11.06 -35.64
C GLY A 206 -27.89 11.83 -35.01
N TYR A 207 -28.18 12.79 -34.13
CA TYR A 207 -27.18 13.42 -33.29
C TYR A 207 -26.86 12.54 -32.09
N PHE A 208 -25.62 12.65 -31.62
CA PHE A 208 -25.10 12.02 -30.43
C PHE A 208 -24.38 13.08 -29.59
N TYR A 209 -24.34 12.83 -28.29
CA TYR A 209 -23.60 13.65 -27.34
C TYR A 209 -22.49 12.83 -26.72
N ALA A 210 -21.25 13.24 -26.96
CA ALA A 210 -20.08 12.75 -26.26
C ALA A 210 -19.83 13.65 -25.04
N ARG A 211 -19.55 13.06 -23.88
CA ARG A 211 -19.15 13.79 -22.67
C ARG A 211 -18.00 13.08 -21.98
N VAL A 212 -17.04 13.87 -21.50
CA VAL A 212 -15.93 13.41 -20.66
C VAL A 212 -16.07 14.08 -19.29
N SER A 213 -16.07 13.29 -18.23
CA SER A 213 -16.13 13.77 -16.84
C SER A 213 -14.87 13.34 -16.09
N ALA A 214 -14.21 14.32 -15.45
CA ALA A 214 -13.11 14.10 -14.51
C ALA A 214 -13.00 15.27 -13.50
N GLY A 215 -11.95 15.26 -12.66
CA GLY A 215 -11.66 16.35 -11.74
C GLY A 215 -11.16 17.65 -12.41
N VAL A 216 -10.94 17.64 -13.72
CA VAL A 216 -10.50 18.78 -14.51
C VAL A 216 -11.35 18.94 -15.78
N SER A 217 -11.31 20.14 -16.38
CA SER A 217 -11.94 20.39 -17.67
C SER A 217 -11.11 19.82 -18.82
N PHE A 218 -11.78 19.19 -19.78
CA PHE A 218 -11.23 18.75 -21.07
C PHE A 218 -11.68 19.63 -22.23
N ALA A 219 -12.08 20.88 -21.98
CA ALA A 219 -12.38 21.82 -23.04
C ALA A 219 -11.19 21.96 -24.01
N GLY A 220 -11.46 21.95 -25.32
CA GLY A 220 -10.43 22.01 -26.36
C GLY A 220 -9.68 20.70 -26.61
N LYS A 221 -9.84 19.68 -25.74
CA LYS A 221 -9.20 18.37 -25.93
C LYS A 221 -9.93 17.55 -27.00
N THR A 222 -9.20 16.61 -27.58
CA THR A 222 -9.68 15.79 -28.69
C THR A 222 -10.14 14.42 -28.22
N VAL A 223 -11.28 13.97 -28.73
CA VAL A 223 -11.74 12.59 -28.65
C VAL A 223 -12.02 12.04 -30.05
N TYR A 224 -12.00 10.72 -30.17
CA TYR A 224 -12.22 10.03 -31.43
C TYR A 224 -13.51 9.22 -31.37
N LEU A 225 -14.39 9.44 -32.34
CA LEU A 225 -15.45 8.49 -32.63
C LEU A 225 -14.81 7.28 -33.29
N GLN A 226 -14.95 6.12 -32.67
CA GLN A 226 -14.50 4.86 -33.22
C GLN A 226 -15.70 4.03 -33.66
N ARG A 227 -15.54 3.30 -34.76
CA ARG A 227 -16.49 2.31 -35.26
C ARG A 227 -15.90 0.91 -35.11
N ARG A 228 -16.72 -0.06 -34.71
CA ARG A 228 -16.33 -1.46 -34.71
C ARG A 228 -16.38 -2.02 -36.13
N THR A 229 -15.31 -2.67 -36.59
CA THR A 229 -15.24 -3.36 -37.88
C THR A 229 -15.96 -4.71 -37.80
N LEU A 230 -16.22 -5.33 -38.95
CA LEU A 230 -16.79 -6.69 -39.01
C LEU A 230 -15.87 -7.72 -38.34
N PHE A 231 -14.56 -7.48 -38.37
CA PHE A 231 -13.54 -8.29 -37.68
C PHE A 231 -13.37 -7.93 -36.18
N GLY A 232 -14.26 -7.10 -35.63
CA GLY A 232 -14.30 -6.77 -34.20
C GLY A 232 -13.32 -5.69 -33.72
N GLN A 233 -12.46 -5.17 -34.59
CA GLN A 233 -11.49 -4.11 -34.28
C GLN A 233 -12.15 -2.73 -34.21
N TRP A 234 -11.54 -1.80 -33.48
CA TRP A 234 -12.01 -0.41 -33.40
C TRP A 234 -11.17 0.50 -34.29
N VAL A 235 -11.82 1.23 -35.18
CA VAL A 235 -11.15 2.20 -36.07
C VAL A 235 -11.71 3.60 -35.86
N SER A 236 -10.83 4.59 -35.75
CA SER A 236 -11.21 6.00 -35.65
C SER A 236 -11.81 6.46 -36.97
N VAL A 237 -13.04 6.99 -36.92
CA VAL A 237 -13.78 7.44 -38.11
C VAL A 237 -14.04 8.94 -38.11
N GLN A 238 -13.93 9.60 -36.96
CA GLN A 238 -14.09 11.04 -36.85
C GLN A 238 -13.35 11.58 -35.62
N ARG A 239 -12.66 12.71 -35.80
CA ARG A 239 -12.04 13.49 -34.72
C ARG A 239 -13.02 14.53 -34.19
N LEU A 240 -13.15 14.65 -32.88
CA LEU A 240 -14.09 15.57 -32.22
C LEU A 240 -13.36 16.41 -31.16
N THR A 241 -13.48 17.73 -31.24
CA THR A 241 -12.97 18.64 -30.21
C THR A 241 -14.07 18.97 -29.20
N LEU A 242 -13.77 18.75 -27.92
CA LEU A 242 -14.69 19.00 -26.82
C LEU A 242 -14.87 20.50 -26.56
N GLY A 243 -16.10 20.92 -26.28
CA GLY A 243 -16.43 22.29 -25.89
C GLY A 243 -16.18 22.57 -24.40
N SER A 244 -16.61 23.75 -23.94
CA SER A 244 -16.44 24.22 -22.55
C SER A 244 -16.97 23.26 -21.48
N GLN A 245 -18.03 22.50 -21.77
CA GLN A 245 -18.59 21.48 -20.87
C GLN A 245 -17.89 20.12 -20.94
N SER A 246 -16.68 20.04 -21.52
CA SER A 246 -15.99 18.77 -21.81
C SER A 246 -16.85 17.80 -22.61
N GLY A 247 -17.71 18.35 -23.48
CA GLY A 247 -18.70 17.61 -24.25
C GLY A 247 -18.83 18.14 -25.66
N ARG A 248 -19.38 17.31 -26.55
CA ARG A 248 -19.59 17.65 -27.96
C ARG A 248 -20.83 16.95 -28.51
N ILE A 249 -21.71 17.74 -29.12
CA ILE A 249 -22.80 17.23 -29.96
C ILE A 249 -22.27 17.08 -31.39
N PHE A 250 -22.56 15.95 -32.02
CA PHE A 250 -22.14 15.64 -33.40
C PHE A 250 -23.10 14.64 -34.06
N LYS A 251 -23.08 14.55 -35.39
CA LYS A 251 -23.78 13.49 -36.13
C LYS A 251 -22.88 12.29 -36.32
N VAL A 252 -23.38 11.09 -36.04
CA VAL A 252 -22.65 9.86 -36.34
C VAL A 252 -22.78 9.54 -37.85
N PRO A 253 -21.68 9.22 -38.55
CA PRO A 253 -21.73 8.78 -39.93
C PRO A 253 -22.63 7.55 -40.11
N ARG A 254 -23.66 7.63 -40.95
CA ARG A 254 -24.60 6.53 -41.14
C ARG A 254 -24.21 5.67 -42.34
N ARG A 255 -23.90 4.40 -42.09
CA ARG A 255 -23.66 3.38 -43.11
C ARG A 255 -24.82 2.38 -43.13
N LYS A 256 -25.14 1.82 -44.30
CA LYS A 256 -26.17 0.79 -44.45
C LYS A 256 -25.85 -0.39 -43.52
N GLY A 257 -26.87 -0.94 -42.88
CA GLY A 257 -26.73 -2.00 -41.89
C GLY A 257 -26.63 -1.48 -40.46
N THR A 258 -26.10 -2.34 -39.57
CA THR A 258 -26.01 -2.11 -38.13
C THR A 258 -24.55 -1.97 -37.73
N TRP A 259 -24.21 -0.86 -37.09
CA TRP A 259 -22.82 -0.54 -36.74
C TRP A 259 -22.70 -0.08 -35.29
N SER A 260 -21.65 -0.51 -34.62
CA SER A 260 -21.33 -0.12 -33.24
C SER A 260 -20.31 1.00 -33.20
N TYR A 261 -20.57 2.00 -32.35
CA TYR A 261 -19.74 3.17 -32.15
C TYR A 261 -19.39 3.37 -30.68
N ARG A 262 -18.20 3.91 -30.41
CA ARG A 262 -17.78 4.39 -29.08
C ARG A 262 -16.98 5.67 -29.21
N ILE A 263 -16.84 6.39 -28.11
CA ILE A 263 -15.89 7.49 -28.00
C ILE A 263 -14.62 6.96 -27.33
N PHE A 264 -13.48 7.33 -27.86
CA PHE A 264 -12.15 7.00 -27.32
C PHE A 264 -11.37 8.29 -27.06
N MET A 265 -10.65 8.33 -25.95
CA MET A 265 -9.70 9.38 -25.60
C MET A 265 -8.37 8.71 -25.27
N GLY A 266 -7.33 9.05 -26.04
CA GLY A 266 -5.96 8.58 -25.77
C GLY A 266 -5.31 9.33 -24.62
N VAL A 267 -4.21 8.79 -24.11
CA VAL A 267 -3.45 9.33 -22.97
C VAL A 267 -3.03 10.80 -23.16
N ASP A 268 -2.60 11.20 -24.36
CA ASP A 268 -2.15 12.58 -24.63
C ASP A 268 -3.28 13.61 -24.45
N ALA A 269 -4.50 13.23 -24.84
CA ALA A 269 -5.67 14.07 -24.69
C ALA A 269 -6.19 14.09 -23.24
N ALA A 270 -6.07 12.96 -22.54
CA ALA A 270 -6.41 12.85 -21.12
C ALA A 270 -5.43 13.62 -20.22
N GLY A 271 -4.18 13.79 -20.66
CA GLY A 271 -3.15 14.56 -19.95
C GLY A 271 -2.59 13.85 -18.73
N SER A 272 -1.64 14.52 -18.06
CA SER A 272 -0.96 13.97 -16.89
C SER A 272 -1.94 13.76 -15.73
N GLY A 273 -1.81 12.62 -15.07
CA GLY A 273 -2.71 12.19 -13.99
C GLY A 273 -3.94 11.39 -14.44
N TYR A 274 -4.14 11.18 -15.75
CA TYR A 274 -5.21 10.34 -16.27
C TYR A 274 -4.70 9.28 -17.25
N LEU A 275 -5.38 8.14 -17.29
CA LEU A 275 -5.19 7.12 -18.32
C LEU A 275 -6.12 7.36 -19.52
N GLU A 276 -5.83 6.68 -20.62
CA GLU A 276 -6.77 6.54 -21.72
C GLU A 276 -8.07 5.86 -21.29
N SER A 277 -9.15 6.20 -22.00
CA SER A 277 -10.48 5.71 -21.68
C SER A 277 -11.38 5.66 -22.92
N TRP A 278 -12.49 4.94 -22.80
CA TRP A 278 -13.51 4.86 -23.83
C TRP A 278 -14.90 4.79 -23.20
N SER A 279 -15.91 5.21 -23.97
CA SER A 279 -17.31 5.08 -23.57
C SER A 279 -17.81 3.65 -23.72
N GLY A 280 -19.00 3.40 -23.16
CA GLY A 280 -19.86 2.31 -23.63
C GLY A 280 -20.14 2.39 -25.13
N THR A 281 -20.68 1.31 -25.70
CA THR A 281 -20.97 1.22 -27.14
C THR A 281 -22.41 1.64 -27.44
N GLN A 282 -22.60 2.39 -28.52
CA GLN A 282 -23.92 2.70 -29.09
C GLN A 282 -24.07 2.02 -30.46
N THR A 283 -25.21 1.36 -30.67
CA THR A 283 -25.53 0.70 -31.93
C THR A 283 -26.41 1.61 -32.79
N VAL A 284 -26.00 1.81 -34.04
CA VAL A 284 -26.71 2.65 -35.01
C VAL A 284 -27.11 1.80 -36.20
N ARG A 285 -28.41 1.78 -36.51
CA ARG A 285 -28.98 1.08 -37.67
C ARG A 285 -29.42 2.09 -38.73
N ARG A 286 -29.02 1.85 -39.98
CA ARG A 286 -29.59 2.50 -41.16
C ARG A 286 -30.15 1.41 -42.06
N LYS A 287 -31.47 1.48 -42.29
CA LYS A 287 -32.14 0.67 -43.31
C LYS A 287 -31.61 1.06 -44.69
#